data_AF-A0A3P5XSN9-F1
#
_entry.id   AF-A0A3P5XSN9-F1
#
_cell.length_a   1.000
_cell.length_b   1.000
_cell.length_c   1.000
_cell.angle_alpha   90.00
_cell.angle_beta   90.00
_cell.angle_gamma   90.00
#
_symmetry.space_group_name_H-M   'P 1'
#
loop_
_entity.id
_entity.type
_entity.pdbx_description
1 polymer ?
#
loop_
_entity_poly.entity_id
_entity_poly.type
_entity_poly.pdbx_seq_one_letter_code
_entity_poly.pdbx_strand_id
1 'polypeptide(L)'
;MKKHTQRWKTLNKNGLKLSLICGLSWLIKIVFMGQFYLFTAAFLGLLTYYMPQDIRLYTVRVLEWIVMFKIVIDVTRTLLSREMKWIVKSLLLGVMYLAFLAGNTYIKQHNLTEMLVNRLLTFWLISLVLAALVAFIQPRVFKHYLFKNVINKEYLGIRKLTDELPPISNLYVDAEEVDADKRMRLINQNVIKPPYQDTVELSYLNREVITAIRYKVVPFNKETERAFIDDDTIYYPIFTVHPFECHVGKLGFCHRLIQFRLSQKDAFTTIGVRDF
;
A
#
# COMPACT_ATOMS: atom_id res chain seq x y z
N MET A 1 17.21 -25.13 -23.82
CA MET A 1 16.20 -25.38 -22.77
C MET A 1 16.73 -25.91 -21.43
N LYS A 2 17.79 -26.74 -21.35
CA LYS A 2 18.27 -27.35 -20.08
C LYS A 2 18.83 -26.38 -19.01
N LYS A 3 19.27 -25.17 -19.40
CA LYS A 3 19.90 -24.19 -18.48
C LYS A 3 18.89 -23.44 -17.60
N HIS A 4 17.65 -23.24 -18.09
CA HIS A 4 16.60 -22.56 -17.33
C HIS A 4 16.03 -23.46 -16.24
N THR A 5 15.86 -24.76 -16.49
CA THR A 5 15.33 -25.71 -15.49
C THR A 5 16.31 -26.02 -14.36
N GLN A 6 17.63 -25.90 -14.57
CA GLN A 6 18.61 -26.03 -13.47
C GLN A 6 18.53 -24.87 -12.47
N ARG A 7 18.23 -23.64 -12.92
CA ARG A 7 17.98 -22.48 -12.03
C ARG A 7 16.76 -22.67 -11.12
N TRP A 8 15.83 -23.55 -11.48
CA TRP A 8 14.65 -23.83 -10.65
C TRP A 8 14.96 -24.77 -9.47
N LYS A 9 16.05 -25.54 -9.52
CA LYS A 9 16.44 -26.42 -8.41
C LYS A 9 17.09 -25.69 -7.24
N THR A 10 17.60 -24.46 -7.46
CA THR A 10 18.17 -23.58 -6.43
C THR A 10 17.18 -22.50 -5.98
N LEU A 11 15.88 -22.65 -6.29
CA LEU A 11 14.85 -21.70 -5.89
C LEU A 11 14.54 -21.84 -4.41
N ASN A 12 14.61 -20.72 -3.69
CA ASN A 12 14.16 -20.65 -2.30
C ASN A 12 12.63 -20.87 -2.26
N LYS A 13 12.21 -22.08 -1.83
CA LYS A 13 10.80 -22.48 -1.78
C LYS A 13 9.95 -21.52 -0.94
N ASN A 14 10.50 -21.04 0.18
CA ASN A 14 9.81 -20.12 1.07
C ASN A 14 9.69 -18.73 0.42
N GLY A 15 10.72 -18.29 -0.29
CA GLY A 15 10.68 -17.04 -1.04
C GLY A 15 9.70 -17.02 -2.20
N LEU A 16 9.63 -18.11 -2.96
CA LEU A 16 8.64 -18.25 -4.03
C LEU A 16 7.22 -18.29 -3.46
N LYS A 17 7.01 -19.04 -2.37
CA LYS A 17 5.72 -19.06 -1.65
C LYS A 17 5.31 -17.68 -1.18
N LEU A 18 6.22 -16.93 -0.55
CA LEU A 18 5.93 -15.57 -0.07
C LEU A 18 5.62 -14.62 -1.22
N SER A 19 6.38 -14.70 -2.31
CA SER A 19 6.16 -13.90 -3.52
C SER A 19 4.82 -14.19 -4.17
N LEU A 20 4.41 -15.46 -4.22
CA LEU A 20 3.08 -15.86 -4.70
C LEU A 20 1.97 -15.30 -3.81
N ILE A 21 2.12 -15.35 -2.49
CA ILE A 21 1.13 -14.79 -1.56
C ILE A 21 1.04 -13.27 -1.71
N CYS A 22 2.18 -12.59 -1.86
CA CYS A 22 2.22 -11.14 -2.13
C CYS A 22 1.55 -10.80 -3.46
N GLY A 23 1.87 -11.55 -4.52
CA GLY A 23 1.27 -11.38 -5.85
C GLY A 23 -0.24 -11.62 -5.85
N LEU A 24 -0.71 -12.67 -5.16
CA LEU A 24 -2.13 -13.00 -5.03
C LEU A 24 -2.88 -11.93 -4.23
N SER A 25 -2.30 -11.48 -3.12
CA SER A 25 -2.82 -10.39 -2.30
C SER A 25 -3.02 -9.11 -3.13
N TRP A 26 -2.04 -8.75 -3.94
CA TRP A 26 -2.11 -7.61 -4.85
C TRP A 26 -3.14 -7.81 -5.97
N LEU A 27 -3.19 -9.01 -6.57
CA LEU A 27 -4.13 -9.36 -7.63
C LEU A 27 -5.58 -9.29 -7.15
N ILE A 28 -5.88 -9.83 -5.96
CA ILE A 28 -7.22 -9.75 -5.36
C ILE A 28 -7.65 -8.28 -5.26
N LYS A 29 -6.77 -7.41 -4.74
CA LYS A 29 -7.08 -5.98 -4.63
C LYS A 29 -7.36 -5.35 -5.99
N ILE A 30 -6.57 -5.66 -7.00
CA ILE A 30 -6.75 -5.12 -8.37
C ILE A 30 -8.04 -5.61 -9.00
N VAL A 31 -8.37 -6.90 -8.89
CA VAL A 31 -9.56 -7.47 -9.52
C VAL A 31 -10.82 -6.85 -8.93
N PHE A 32 -10.97 -6.84 -7.61
CA PHE A 32 -12.20 -6.33 -6.97
C PHE A 32 -12.34 -4.81 -7.10
N MET A 33 -11.26 -4.05 -6.92
CA MET A 33 -11.30 -2.60 -7.12
C MET A 33 -11.51 -2.24 -8.60
N GLY A 34 -10.78 -2.90 -9.50
CA GLY A 34 -10.87 -2.68 -10.93
C GLY A 34 -12.26 -3.00 -11.47
N GLN A 35 -12.83 -4.14 -11.09
CA GLN A 35 -14.21 -4.50 -11.41
C GLN A 35 -15.19 -3.42 -10.94
N PHE A 36 -15.08 -2.98 -9.69
CA PHE A 36 -15.96 -1.95 -9.14
C PHE A 36 -15.86 -0.62 -9.91
N TYR A 37 -14.65 -0.17 -10.24
CA TYR A 37 -14.47 1.05 -11.03
C TYR A 37 -15.03 0.92 -12.45
N LEU A 38 -14.83 -0.23 -13.11
CA LEU A 38 -15.39 -0.49 -14.44
C LEU A 38 -16.92 -0.48 -14.43
N PHE A 39 -17.53 -1.16 -13.45
CA PHE A 39 -18.99 -1.17 -13.29
C PHE A 39 -19.53 0.22 -12.97
N THR A 40 -18.82 0.99 -12.13
CA THR A 40 -19.19 2.37 -11.83
C THR A 40 -19.17 3.23 -13.09
N ALA A 41 -18.10 3.15 -13.89
CA ALA A 41 -17.99 3.92 -15.11
C ALA A 41 -19.09 3.58 -16.12
N ALA A 42 -19.33 2.28 -16.37
CA ALA A 42 -20.40 1.83 -17.26
C ALA A 42 -21.79 2.25 -16.75
N PHE A 43 -22.06 2.11 -15.45
CA PHE A 43 -23.32 2.50 -14.83
C PHE A 43 -23.57 4.00 -14.94
N LEU A 44 -22.55 4.83 -14.69
CA LEU A 44 -22.64 6.29 -14.89
C LEU A 44 -22.92 6.63 -16.36
N GLY A 45 -22.31 5.90 -17.30
CA GLY A 45 -22.59 6.03 -18.74
C GLY A 45 -24.06 5.78 -19.07
N LEU A 46 -24.66 4.74 -18.49
CA LEU A 46 -26.08 4.43 -18.64
C LEU A 46 -26.98 5.51 -18.02
N LEU A 47 -26.64 6.00 -16.82
CA LEU A 47 -27.45 7.00 -16.11
C LEU A 47 -27.57 8.34 -16.86
N THR A 48 -26.67 8.63 -17.81
CA THR A 48 -26.83 9.79 -18.70
C THR A 48 -28.12 9.74 -19.53
N TYR A 49 -28.80 8.60 -19.63
CA TYR A 49 -30.12 8.49 -20.24
C TYR A 49 -31.15 9.41 -19.61
N TYR A 50 -31.09 9.61 -18.29
CA TYR A 50 -32.02 10.47 -17.55
C TYR A 50 -31.73 11.97 -17.72
N MET A 51 -30.65 12.33 -18.43
CA MET A 51 -30.34 13.73 -18.75
C MET A 51 -31.07 14.16 -20.03
N PRO A 52 -31.55 15.42 -20.10
CA PRO A 52 -31.99 16.02 -21.35
C PRO A 52 -30.93 15.91 -22.43
N GLN A 53 -31.34 15.71 -23.69
CA GLN A 53 -30.44 15.40 -24.80
C GLN A 53 -29.32 16.43 -24.99
N ASP A 54 -29.64 17.73 -24.88
CA ASP A 54 -28.68 18.81 -25.06
C ASP A 54 -27.62 18.81 -23.96
N ILE A 55 -28.06 18.66 -22.70
CA ILE A 55 -27.18 18.56 -21.52
C ILE A 55 -26.30 17.33 -21.60
N ARG A 56 -26.86 16.19 -22.05
CA ARG A 56 -26.12 14.93 -22.20
C ARG A 56 -24.97 15.06 -23.19
N LEU A 57 -25.24 15.60 -24.38
CA LEU A 57 -24.22 15.78 -25.43
C LEU A 57 -23.10 16.71 -24.95
N TYR A 58 -23.46 17.81 -24.29
CA TYR A 58 -22.50 18.72 -23.70
C TYR A 58 -21.65 18.04 -22.62
N THR A 59 -22.29 17.30 -21.70
CA THR A 59 -21.62 16.60 -20.59
C THR A 59 -20.60 15.59 -21.08
N VAL A 60 -20.99 14.74 -22.05
CA VAL A 60 -20.09 13.71 -22.61
C VAL A 60 -18.90 14.38 -23.33
N ARG A 61 -19.15 15.44 -24.10
CA ARG A 61 -18.08 16.16 -24.82
C ARG A 61 -17.12 16.87 -23.87
N VAL A 62 -17.61 17.51 -22.82
CA VAL A 62 -16.76 18.13 -21.79
C VAL A 62 -15.92 17.06 -21.08
N LEU A 63 -16.54 15.93 -20.73
CA LEU A 63 -15.82 14.81 -20.10
C LEU A 63 -14.72 14.26 -21.01
N GLU A 64 -14.98 14.13 -22.31
CA GLU A 64 -13.99 13.73 -23.32
C GLU A 64 -12.77 14.66 -23.31
N TRP A 65 -12.99 15.98 -23.35
CA TRP A 65 -11.92 16.96 -23.28
C TRP A 65 -11.12 16.87 -21.97
N ILE A 66 -11.79 16.69 -20.84
CA ILE A 66 -11.14 16.51 -19.53
C ILE A 66 -10.24 15.27 -19.53
N VAL A 67 -10.74 14.14 -20.04
CA VAL A 67 -9.99 12.88 -20.11
C VAL A 67 -8.80 13.04 -21.04
N MET A 68 -8.99 13.59 -22.24
CA MET A 68 -7.91 13.82 -23.21
C MET A 68 -6.83 14.74 -22.64
N PHE A 69 -7.22 15.87 -22.05
CA PHE A 69 -6.29 16.81 -21.44
C PHE A 69 -5.48 16.14 -20.31
N LYS A 70 -6.13 15.32 -19.48
CA LYS A 70 -5.47 14.60 -18.40
C LYS A 70 -4.47 13.56 -18.91
N ILE A 71 -4.83 12.81 -19.96
CA ILE A 71 -3.91 11.86 -20.61
C ILE A 71 -2.69 12.60 -21.18
N VAL A 72 -2.88 13.73 -21.86
CA VAL A 72 -1.78 14.54 -22.40
C VAL A 72 -0.85 15.04 -21.30
N ILE A 73 -1.41 15.56 -20.19
CA ILE A 73 -0.60 15.98 -19.02
C ILE A 73 0.22 14.82 -18.48
N ASP A 74 -0.41 13.67 -18.24
CA ASP A 74 0.26 12.54 -17.60
C ASP A 74 1.35 11.93 -18.52
N VAL A 75 1.12 11.88 -19.83
CA VAL A 75 2.13 11.45 -20.81
C VAL A 75 3.30 12.42 -20.84
N THR A 76 3.02 13.73 -20.93
CA THR A 76 4.04 14.79 -20.89
C THR A 76 4.86 14.72 -19.61
N ARG A 77 4.18 14.52 -18.47
CA ARG A 77 4.81 14.36 -17.17
C ARG A 77 5.69 13.12 -17.12
N THR A 78 5.26 12.01 -17.70
CA THR A 78 6.06 10.78 -17.74
C THR A 78 7.29 10.94 -18.61
N LEU A 79 7.18 11.64 -19.74
CA LEU A 79 8.32 11.97 -20.59
C LEU A 79 9.34 12.85 -19.83
N LEU A 80 8.87 13.80 -19.04
CA LEU A 80 9.72 14.73 -18.30
C LEU A 80 10.33 14.10 -17.03
N SER A 81 9.54 13.40 -16.22
CA SER A 81 9.98 12.84 -14.93
C SER A 81 10.48 11.40 -15.00
N ARG A 82 10.29 10.71 -16.14
CA ARG A 82 10.54 9.27 -16.34
C ARG A 82 9.79 8.36 -15.35
N GLU A 83 8.77 8.87 -14.67
CA GLU A 83 7.97 8.12 -13.72
C GLU A 83 6.83 7.38 -14.42
N MET A 84 7.00 6.08 -14.69
CA MET A 84 5.99 5.23 -15.37
C MET A 84 4.65 5.13 -14.65
N LYS A 85 4.57 5.53 -13.37
CA LYS A 85 3.34 5.50 -12.57
C LYS A 85 2.22 6.35 -13.16
N TRP A 86 2.54 7.42 -13.88
CA TRP A 86 1.53 8.32 -14.48
C TRP A 86 0.89 7.68 -15.71
N ILE A 87 1.66 7.09 -16.63
CA ILE A 87 1.12 6.34 -17.78
C ILE A 87 0.15 5.24 -17.33
N VAL A 88 0.49 4.48 -16.27
CA VAL A 88 -0.39 3.42 -15.76
C VAL A 88 -1.73 3.99 -15.29
N LYS A 89 -1.71 5.15 -14.59
CA LYS A 89 -2.94 5.83 -14.16
C LYS A 89 -3.76 6.35 -15.34
N SER A 90 -3.12 6.90 -16.37
CA SER A 90 -3.82 7.39 -17.57
C SER A 90 -4.41 6.25 -18.40
N LEU A 91 -3.72 5.11 -18.48
CA LEU A 91 -4.26 3.91 -19.13
C LEU A 91 -5.52 3.44 -18.40
N LEU A 92 -5.48 3.38 -17.06
CA LEU A 92 -6.64 3.01 -16.25
C LEU A 92 -7.80 4.01 -16.42
N LEU A 93 -7.51 5.31 -16.48
CA LEU A 93 -8.50 6.34 -16.79
C LEU A 93 -9.13 6.14 -18.18
N GLY A 94 -8.31 5.84 -19.18
CA GLY A 94 -8.77 5.56 -20.54
C GLY A 94 -9.69 4.34 -20.59
N VAL A 95 -9.32 3.24 -19.93
CA VAL A 95 -10.16 2.03 -19.82
C VAL A 95 -11.49 2.35 -19.14
N MET A 96 -11.49 3.13 -18.05
CA MET A 96 -12.72 3.60 -17.41
C MET A 96 -13.57 4.45 -18.34
N TYR A 97 -12.97 5.37 -19.09
CA TYR A 97 -13.69 6.20 -20.05
C TYR A 97 -14.32 5.37 -21.17
N LEU A 98 -13.63 4.35 -21.67
CA LEU A 98 -14.20 3.40 -22.64
C LEU A 98 -15.40 2.64 -22.07
N ALA A 99 -15.33 2.20 -20.81
CA ALA A 99 -16.47 1.57 -20.13
C ALA A 99 -17.66 2.54 -19.97
N PHE A 100 -17.40 3.80 -19.65
CA PHE A 100 -18.42 4.86 -19.61
C PHE A 100 -19.07 5.06 -20.98
N LEU A 101 -18.26 5.17 -22.04
CA LEU A 101 -18.76 5.32 -23.41
C LEU A 101 -19.61 4.12 -23.82
N ALA A 102 -19.21 2.89 -23.49
CA ALA A 102 -19.98 1.69 -23.77
C ALA A 102 -21.39 1.78 -23.15
N GLY A 103 -21.49 2.23 -21.88
CA GLY A 103 -22.76 2.52 -21.24
C GLY A 103 -23.57 3.61 -21.96
N ASN A 104 -22.94 4.74 -22.30
CA ASN A 104 -23.61 5.82 -23.02
C ASN A 104 -24.07 5.44 -24.44
N THR A 105 -23.35 4.55 -25.13
CA THR A 105 -23.76 4.05 -26.45
C THR A 105 -24.91 3.06 -26.36
N TYR A 106 -24.94 2.25 -25.29
CA TYR A 106 -26.00 1.25 -25.09
C TYR A 106 -27.39 1.90 -25.05
N ILE A 107 -27.52 3.03 -24.35
CA ILE A 107 -28.78 3.79 -24.23
C ILE A 107 -29.21 4.51 -25.51
N LYS A 108 -28.31 4.65 -26.51
CA LYS A 108 -28.69 5.17 -27.83
C LYS A 108 -29.39 4.11 -28.68
N GLN A 109 -29.11 2.84 -28.39
CA GLN A 109 -29.64 1.69 -29.12
C GLN A 109 -30.83 1.03 -28.42
N HIS A 110 -30.94 1.19 -27.09
CA HIS A 110 -31.95 0.52 -26.27
C HIS A 110 -32.63 1.51 -25.31
N ASN A 111 -33.95 1.37 -25.15
CA ASN A 111 -34.67 2.05 -24.09
C ASN A 111 -34.32 1.41 -22.73
N LEU A 112 -34.04 2.24 -21.73
CA LEU A 112 -33.81 1.76 -20.37
C LEU A 112 -35.14 1.48 -19.67
N THR A 113 -35.40 0.21 -19.40
CA THR A 113 -36.50 -0.20 -18.51
C THR A 113 -36.08 -0.01 -17.04
N GLU A 114 -37.01 0.41 -16.19
CA GLU A 114 -36.79 0.53 -14.74
C GLU A 114 -36.25 -0.77 -14.12
N MET A 115 -36.74 -1.92 -14.57
CA MET A 115 -36.25 -3.24 -14.13
C MET A 115 -34.75 -3.44 -14.39
N LEU A 116 -34.25 -2.99 -15.56
CA LEU A 116 -32.84 -3.11 -15.92
C LEU A 116 -31.98 -2.20 -15.03
N VAL A 117 -32.42 -0.95 -14.85
CA VAL A 117 -31.71 0.03 -14.02
C VAL A 117 -31.65 -0.43 -12.56
N ASN A 118 -32.75 -0.96 -12.01
CA ASN A 118 -32.77 -1.46 -10.64
C ASN A 118 -31.87 -2.70 -10.45
N ARG A 119 -31.83 -3.61 -11.44
CA ARG A 119 -30.89 -4.75 -11.43
C ARG A 119 -29.44 -4.28 -11.47
N LEU A 120 -29.10 -3.34 -12.34
CA LEU A 120 -27.75 -2.79 -12.46
C LEU A 120 -27.32 -2.05 -11.20
N LEU A 121 -28.22 -1.27 -10.59
CA LEU A 121 -27.99 -0.63 -9.29
C LEU A 121 -27.69 -1.67 -8.22
N THR A 122 -28.47 -2.76 -8.19
CA THR A 122 -28.25 -3.87 -7.25
C THR A 122 -26.87 -4.51 -7.45
N PHE A 123 -26.48 -4.81 -8.70
CA PHE A 123 -25.15 -5.33 -9.00
C PHE A 123 -24.03 -4.35 -8.63
N TRP A 124 -24.24 -3.05 -8.88
CA TRP A 124 -23.30 -2.00 -8.50
C TRP A 124 -23.11 -1.93 -6.98
N LEU A 125 -24.19 -2.01 -6.20
CA LEU A 125 -24.14 -2.05 -4.74
C LEU A 125 -23.42 -3.30 -4.22
N ILE A 126 -23.70 -4.47 -4.79
CA ILE A 126 -22.97 -5.71 -4.43
C ILE A 126 -21.48 -5.55 -4.72
N SER A 127 -21.12 -5.00 -5.88
CA SER A 127 -19.72 -4.75 -6.25
C SER A 127 -19.04 -3.75 -5.31
N LEU A 128 -19.76 -2.70 -4.87
CA LEU A 128 -19.27 -1.72 -3.90
C LEU A 128 -18.95 -2.40 -2.56
N VAL A 129 -19.88 -3.21 -2.05
CA VAL A 129 -19.70 -3.95 -0.79
C VAL A 129 -18.51 -4.89 -0.87
N LEU A 130 -18.38 -5.66 -1.96
CA LEU A 130 -17.25 -6.56 -2.16
C LEU A 130 -15.91 -5.81 -2.23
N ALA A 131 -15.85 -4.70 -2.98
CA ALA A 131 -14.65 -3.88 -3.06
C ALA A 131 -14.28 -3.29 -1.70
N ALA A 132 -15.25 -2.81 -0.92
CA ALA A 132 -15.04 -2.29 0.43
C ALA A 132 -14.54 -3.37 1.40
N LEU A 133 -15.15 -4.56 1.37
CA LEU A 133 -14.72 -5.71 2.18
C LEU A 133 -13.28 -6.09 1.85
N VAL A 134 -12.93 -6.19 0.57
CA VAL A 134 -11.56 -6.49 0.15
C VAL A 134 -10.60 -5.38 0.59
N ALA A 135 -10.97 -4.10 0.45
CA ALA A 135 -10.15 -2.98 0.90
C ALA A 135 -9.79 -3.06 2.38
N PHE A 136 -10.75 -3.52 3.20
CA PHE A 136 -10.64 -3.54 4.66
C PHE A 136 -10.00 -4.83 5.20
N ILE A 137 -10.39 -5.99 4.65
CA ILE A 137 -9.99 -7.30 5.16
C ILE A 137 -8.62 -7.71 4.61
N GLN A 138 -8.38 -7.49 3.31
CA GLN A 138 -7.18 -8.00 2.64
C GLN A 138 -5.88 -7.49 3.29
N PRO A 139 -5.69 -6.20 3.58
CA PRO A 139 -4.47 -5.71 4.21
C PRO A 139 -4.25 -6.29 5.61
N ARG A 140 -5.32 -6.51 6.37
CA ARG A 140 -5.27 -7.09 7.72
C ARG A 140 -4.85 -8.55 7.68
N VAL A 141 -5.47 -9.35 6.81
CA VAL A 141 -5.12 -10.77 6.64
C VAL A 141 -3.68 -10.91 6.19
N PHE A 142 -3.23 -10.06 5.26
CA PHE A 142 -1.83 -10.07 4.80
C PHE A 142 -0.85 -9.68 5.91
N LYS A 143 -1.11 -8.60 6.67
CA LYS A 143 -0.30 -8.23 7.84
C LYS A 143 -0.25 -9.34 8.89
N HIS A 144 -1.40 -9.96 9.19
CA HIS A 144 -1.46 -11.08 10.12
C HIS A 144 -0.60 -12.26 9.64
N TYR A 145 -0.67 -12.59 8.36
CA TYR A 145 0.18 -13.61 7.76
C TYR A 145 1.68 -13.28 7.91
N LEU A 146 2.07 -12.03 7.66
CA LEU A 146 3.46 -11.58 7.81
C LEU A 146 3.93 -11.70 9.26
N PHE A 147 3.17 -11.20 10.24
CA PHE A 147 3.54 -11.30 11.65
C PHE A 147 3.56 -12.74 12.17
N LYS A 148 2.70 -13.60 11.62
CA LYS A 148 2.66 -15.01 12.00
C LYS A 148 3.87 -15.77 11.46
N ASN A 149 4.26 -15.54 10.20
CA ASN A 149 5.21 -16.43 9.52
C ASN A 149 6.58 -15.80 9.21
N VAL A 150 6.64 -14.49 8.96
CA VAL A 150 7.81 -13.84 8.35
C VAL A 150 8.49 -12.86 9.29
N ILE A 151 7.73 -11.98 9.95
CA ILE A 151 8.24 -10.83 10.70
C ILE A 151 7.97 -11.02 12.19
N ASN A 152 8.97 -10.75 13.02
CA ASN A 152 8.83 -10.74 14.47
C ASN A 152 8.13 -9.44 14.92
N LYS A 153 6.85 -9.57 15.28
CA LYS A 153 6.00 -8.46 15.70
C LYS A 153 6.47 -7.83 17.03
N GLU A 154 6.90 -8.65 17.98
CA GLU A 154 7.32 -8.23 19.33
C GLU A 154 8.62 -7.44 19.26
N TYR A 155 9.58 -7.90 18.45
CA TYR A 155 10.83 -7.20 18.21
C TYR A 155 10.63 -5.80 17.59
N LEU A 156 9.63 -5.64 16.72
CA LEU A 156 9.25 -4.33 16.16
C LEU A 156 8.53 -3.41 17.18
N GLY A 157 8.23 -3.90 18.38
CA GLY A 157 7.46 -3.17 19.38
C GLY A 157 6.01 -2.90 18.98
N ILE A 158 5.47 -3.63 17.99
CA ILE A 158 4.06 -3.53 17.61
C ILE A 158 3.25 -4.31 18.63
N ARG A 159 2.50 -3.62 19.47
CA ARG A 159 1.76 -4.26 20.58
C ARG A 159 0.40 -3.62 20.81
N LYS A 160 -0.51 -4.37 21.45
CA LYS A 160 -1.71 -3.79 22.06
C LYS A 160 -1.36 -3.21 23.43
N LEU A 161 -2.24 -2.35 23.93
CA LEU A 161 -2.15 -1.80 25.28
C LEU A 161 -1.99 -2.85 26.39
N THR A 162 -2.66 -3.99 26.22
CA THR A 162 -2.68 -5.12 27.16
C THR A 162 -1.45 -6.02 27.07
N ASP A 163 -0.66 -5.87 26.01
CA ASP A 163 0.50 -6.71 25.76
C ASP A 163 1.70 -6.13 26.52
N GLU A 164 2.65 -6.99 26.90
CA GLU A 164 3.88 -6.60 27.59
C GLU A 164 4.70 -5.56 26.78
N LEU A 165 5.53 -4.80 27.49
CA LEU A 165 6.45 -3.86 26.84
C LEU A 165 7.42 -4.61 25.91
N PRO A 166 7.98 -3.93 24.89
CA PRO A 166 8.94 -4.56 23.99
C PRO A 166 10.10 -5.21 24.76
N PRO A 167 10.63 -6.35 24.28
CA PRO A 167 11.77 -7.02 24.91
C PRO A 167 13.01 -6.12 24.93
N ILE A 168 13.99 -6.46 25.78
CA ILE A 168 15.24 -5.69 25.93
C ILE A 168 15.95 -5.56 24.58
N SER A 169 16.01 -6.64 23.78
CA SER A 169 16.43 -6.58 22.38
C SER A 169 15.23 -6.28 21.50
N ASN A 170 15.14 -5.05 21.01
CA ASN A 170 14.08 -4.56 20.14
C ASN A 170 14.67 -3.63 19.06
N LEU A 171 13.85 -3.30 18.06
CA LEU A 171 14.26 -2.44 16.95
C LEU A 171 14.86 -1.10 17.41
N TYR A 172 14.31 -0.49 18.45
CA TYR A 172 14.70 0.85 18.90
C TYR A 172 16.10 0.85 19.52
N VAL A 173 16.40 -0.17 20.34
CA VAL A 173 17.73 -0.35 20.95
C VAL A 173 18.75 -0.71 19.88
N ASP A 174 18.43 -1.69 19.02
CA ASP A 174 19.37 -2.15 18.01
C ASP A 174 19.61 -1.08 16.92
N ALA A 175 18.67 -0.14 16.72
CA ALA A 175 18.85 0.98 15.79
C ALA A 175 19.91 2.01 16.23
N GLU A 176 20.24 2.06 17.52
CA GLU A 176 21.27 2.94 18.08
C GLU A 176 22.70 2.44 17.86
N GLU A 177 22.87 1.20 17.38
CA GLU A 177 24.18 0.65 17.04
C GLU A 177 24.91 1.54 16.01
N VAL A 178 26.16 1.87 16.31
CA VAL A 178 26.96 2.88 15.59
C VAL A 178 27.49 2.29 14.28
N ASP A 179 27.93 1.03 14.31
CA ASP A 179 28.37 0.31 13.12
C ASP A 179 27.14 -0.06 12.26
N ALA A 180 27.04 0.55 11.08
CA ALA A 180 25.92 0.36 10.18
C ALA A 180 25.76 -1.09 9.69
N ASP A 181 26.86 -1.79 9.43
CA ASP A 181 26.84 -3.17 8.96
C ASP A 181 26.42 -4.11 10.10
N LYS A 182 26.97 -3.89 11.29
CA LYS A 182 26.59 -4.65 12.49
C LYS A 182 25.13 -4.43 12.84
N ARG A 183 24.67 -3.18 12.81
CA ARG A 183 23.26 -2.79 13.01
C ARG A 183 22.34 -3.51 12.04
N MET A 184 22.65 -3.44 10.74
CA MET A 184 21.83 -4.05 9.71
C MET A 184 21.71 -5.57 9.90
N ARG A 185 22.82 -6.25 10.21
CA ARG A 185 22.84 -7.70 10.46
C ARG A 185 22.04 -8.08 11.71
N LEU A 186 22.26 -7.36 12.81
CA LEU A 186 21.58 -7.60 14.09
C LEU A 186 20.07 -7.46 13.93
N ILE A 187 19.61 -6.35 13.33
CA ILE A 187 18.19 -6.09 13.13
C ILE A 187 17.59 -7.15 12.21
N ASN A 188 18.22 -7.47 11.08
CA ASN A 188 17.70 -8.49 10.15
C ASN A 188 17.55 -9.86 10.79
N GLN A 189 18.53 -10.28 11.62
CA GLN A 189 18.48 -11.55 12.34
C GLN A 189 17.31 -11.63 13.32
N ASN A 190 17.01 -10.54 14.02
CA ASN A 190 15.97 -10.52 15.05
C ASN A 190 14.56 -10.24 14.50
N VAL A 191 14.47 -9.44 13.43
CA VAL A 191 13.19 -9.00 12.86
C VAL A 191 12.59 -10.02 11.90
N ILE A 192 13.41 -10.83 11.22
CA ILE A 192 12.95 -11.86 10.28
C ILE A 192 13.01 -13.23 10.94
N LYS A 193 11.91 -13.97 10.87
CA LYS A 193 11.83 -15.32 11.41
C LYS A 193 12.73 -16.29 10.63
N PRO A 194 13.34 -17.30 11.29
CA PRO A 194 14.33 -18.19 10.69
C PRO A 194 13.96 -18.77 9.31
N PRO A 195 12.69 -19.17 9.03
CA PRO A 195 12.34 -19.73 7.73
C PRO A 195 12.49 -18.78 6.54
N TYR A 196 12.61 -17.48 6.78
CA TYR A 196 12.63 -16.44 5.73
C TYR A 196 13.90 -15.58 5.74
N GLN A 197 14.88 -15.84 6.62
CA GLN A 197 16.10 -15.02 6.75
C GLN A 197 16.94 -14.97 5.46
N ASP A 198 16.93 -16.04 4.66
CA ASP A 198 17.66 -16.08 3.37
C ASP A 198 16.88 -15.45 2.21
N THR A 199 15.67 -14.94 2.44
CA THR A 199 14.81 -14.40 1.38
C THR A 199 14.34 -12.99 1.64
N VAL A 200 13.98 -12.69 2.88
CA VAL A 200 13.42 -11.40 3.25
C VAL A 200 14.54 -10.59 3.87
N GLU A 201 14.60 -9.32 3.51
CA GLU A 201 15.56 -8.38 4.07
C GLU A 201 14.81 -7.11 4.49
N LEU A 202 15.22 -6.54 5.62
CA LEU A 202 14.98 -5.14 5.93
C LEU A 202 16.01 -4.30 5.16
N SER A 203 15.67 -3.87 3.94
CA SER A 203 16.61 -3.11 3.11
C SER A 203 16.77 -1.66 3.52
N TYR A 204 15.73 -1.06 4.12
CA TYR A 204 15.78 0.34 4.53
C TYR A 204 15.15 0.53 5.90
N LEU A 205 15.82 1.35 6.72
CA LEU A 205 15.31 1.82 8.00
C LEU A 205 15.40 3.35 8.00
N ASN A 206 14.36 4.01 7.49
CA ASN A 206 14.31 5.47 7.52
C ASN A 206 13.87 5.94 8.91
N ARG A 207 14.46 7.02 9.39
CA ARG A 207 14.20 7.60 10.71
C ARG A 207 13.72 9.04 10.57
N GLU A 208 12.68 9.39 11.31
CA GLU A 208 12.15 10.76 11.46
C GLU A 208 12.14 11.10 12.95
N VAL A 209 12.70 12.25 13.33
CA VAL A 209 12.73 12.72 14.73
C VAL A 209 11.80 13.91 14.85
N ILE A 210 10.78 13.77 15.69
CA ILE A 210 9.82 14.83 16.02
C ILE A 210 10.33 15.53 17.27
N THR A 211 10.63 16.82 17.14
CA THR A 211 11.05 17.66 18.26
C THR A 211 9.88 18.49 18.78
N ALA A 212 9.88 18.77 20.08
CA ALA A 212 8.91 19.63 20.73
C ALA A 212 9.60 20.59 21.70
N ILE A 213 8.88 21.64 22.07
CA ILE A 213 9.33 22.58 23.12
C ILE A 213 8.67 22.16 24.43
N ARG A 214 9.47 21.69 25.39
CA ARG A 214 9.01 21.44 26.75
C ARG A 214 9.07 22.75 27.52
N TYR A 215 7.93 23.13 28.09
CA TYR A 215 7.83 24.23 29.03
C TYR A 215 7.93 23.67 30.46
N LYS A 216 8.86 24.20 31.25
CA LYS A 216 8.95 23.89 32.67
C LYS A 216 8.56 25.14 33.45
N VAL A 217 7.44 25.05 34.17
CA VAL A 217 7.02 26.11 35.08
C VAL A 217 7.91 26.01 36.32
N VAL A 218 8.74 27.02 36.52
CA VAL A 218 9.63 27.10 37.68
C VAL A 218 8.93 27.98 38.74
N PRO A 219 8.83 27.55 40.00
CA PRO A 219 8.24 28.40 41.04
C PRO A 219 9.14 29.61 41.35
N PHE A 220 8.50 30.77 41.58
CA PHE A 220 9.06 32.09 41.97
C PHE A 220 9.91 32.84 40.93
N ASN A 221 9.39 33.99 40.44
CA ASN A 221 10.07 35.10 39.75
C ASN A 221 11.14 34.77 38.68
N LYS A 222 11.14 33.55 38.13
CA LYS A 222 11.98 33.13 37.03
C LYS A 222 11.12 32.97 35.78
N GLU A 223 11.67 33.37 34.64
CA GLU A 223 11.04 33.14 33.34
C GLU A 223 10.86 31.63 33.11
N THR A 224 9.76 31.26 32.45
CA THR A 224 9.49 29.86 32.07
C THR A 224 10.65 29.29 31.27
N GLU A 225 11.27 28.22 31.77
CA GLU A 225 12.33 27.51 31.05
C GLU A 225 11.72 26.81 29.83
N ARG A 226 12.35 27.02 28.67
CA ARG A 226 12.00 26.36 27.41
C ARG A 226 13.17 25.49 26.99
N ALA A 227 12.91 24.21 26.76
CA ALA A 227 13.92 23.28 26.25
C ALA A 227 13.38 22.60 24.98
N PHE A 228 14.24 22.48 23.97
CA PHE A 228 14.00 21.56 22.86
C PHE A 228 14.18 20.14 23.37
N ILE A 229 13.19 19.29 23.12
CA ILE A 229 13.23 17.87 23.41
C ILE A 229 12.89 17.09 22.14
N ASP A 230 13.46 15.90 22.01
CA ASP A 230 12.99 14.91 21.04
C ASP A 230 11.72 14.27 21.65
N ASP A 231 10.55 14.60 21.11
CA ASP A 231 9.26 14.08 21.61
C ASP A 231 8.99 12.66 21.14
N ASP A 232 9.32 12.36 19.88
CA ASP A 232 9.17 11.02 19.32
C ASP A 232 10.19 10.75 18.21
N THR A 233 10.54 9.49 18.03
CA THR A 233 11.29 9.00 16.88
C THR A 233 10.46 7.97 16.13
N ILE A 234 10.14 8.27 14.88
CA ILE A 234 9.38 7.39 13.99
C ILE A 234 10.35 6.66 13.05
N TYR A 235 10.27 5.32 13.08
CA TYR A 235 10.98 4.44 12.17
C TYR A 235 10.05 3.95 11.04
N TYR A 236 10.59 3.92 9.83
CA TYR A 236 9.92 3.39 8.65
C TYR A 236 10.69 2.20 8.06
N PRO A 237 10.60 1.01 8.68
CA PRO A 237 11.26 -0.18 8.16
C PRO A 237 10.59 -0.62 6.84
N ILE A 238 11.40 -0.82 5.80
CA ILE A 238 10.97 -1.28 4.47
C ILE A 238 11.54 -2.67 4.21
N PHE A 239 10.64 -3.64 4.08
CA PHE A 239 10.99 -5.04 3.82
C PHE A 239 10.93 -5.33 2.32
N THR A 240 11.90 -6.09 1.82
CA THR A 240 11.96 -6.61 0.45
C THR A 240 12.00 -8.13 0.46
N VAL A 241 11.56 -8.74 -0.65
CA VAL A 241 11.68 -10.18 -0.88
C VAL A 241 12.60 -10.42 -2.06
N HIS A 242 13.54 -11.34 -1.88
CA HIS A 242 14.51 -11.83 -2.84
C HIS A 242 14.20 -13.30 -3.19
N PRO A 243 13.16 -13.56 -4.03
CA PRO A 243 12.72 -14.93 -4.34
C PRO A 243 13.76 -15.80 -5.04
N PHE A 244 14.72 -15.16 -5.71
CA PHE A 244 15.86 -15.81 -6.33
C PHE A 244 17.08 -15.35 -5.55
N GLU A 245 17.88 -16.29 -5.04
CA GLU A 245 19.10 -16.02 -4.26
C GLU A 245 19.87 -14.83 -4.85
N CYS A 246 19.89 -13.72 -4.12
CA CYS A 246 20.65 -12.53 -4.49
C CYS A 246 22.04 -12.70 -3.91
N HIS A 247 22.97 -13.22 -4.72
CA HIS A 247 24.38 -13.03 -4.40
C HIS A 247 24.67 -11.53 -4.49
N VAL A 248 25.21 -10.99 -3.38
CA VAL A 248 25.66 -9.61 -3.21
C VAL A 248 26.23 -9.07 -4.53
N GLY A 249 25.60 -8.02 -5.07
CA GLY A 249 26.09 -7.30 -6.25
C GLY A 249 25.51 -7.67 -7.62
N LYS A 250 24.55 -8.61 -7.73
CA LYS A 250 23.80 -8.82 -8.99
C LYS A 250 22.34 -8.40 -8.84
N LEU A 251 21.82 -7.74 -9.88
CA LEU A 251 20.41 -7.36 -10.11
C LEU A 251 19.50 -8.60 -10.08
N GLY A 252 19.27 -9.15 -8.90
CA GLY A 252 18.24 -10.14 -8.65
C GLY A 252 16.89 -9.45 -8.60
N PHE A 253 15.86 -10.14 -9.10
CA PHE A 253 14.49 -9.66 -9.02
C PHE A 253 14.09 -9.53 -7.54
N CYS A 254 13.91 -8.30 -7.07
CA CYS A 254 13.41 -7.98 -5.74
C CYS A 254 12.15 -7.14 -5.83
N HIS A 255 11.27 -7.30 -4.85
CA HIS A 255 10.08 -6.46 -4.73
C HIS A 255 9.83 -6.09 -3.28
N ARG A 256 9.19 -4.93 -3.08
CA ARG A 256 8.83 -4.44 -1.75
C ARG A 256 7.67 -5.25 -1.18
N LEU A 257 7.87 -5.77 0.02
CA LEU A 257 6.89 -6.57 0.77
C LEU A 257 5.90 -5.68 1.52
N ILE A 258 6.42 -4.84 2.43
CA ILE A 258 5.64 -3.96 3.28
C ILE A 258 6.54 -2.85 3.83
N GLN A 259 5.94 -1.71 4.17
CA GLN A 259 6.56 -0.68 5.01
C GLN A 259 5.69 -0.50 6.24
N PHE A 260 6.31 -0.46 7.40
CA PHE A 260 5.63 -0.05 8.64
C PHE A 260 5.97 1.40 8.97
N ARG A 261 5.16 1.97 9.85
CA ARG A 261 5.41 3.23 10.55
C ARG A 261 5.36 2.89 12.03
N LEU A 262 6.49 3.06 12.71
CA LEU A 262 6.68 2.63 14.09
C LEU A 262 7.11 3.85 14.92
N SER A 263 6.28 4.24 15.88
CA SER A 263 6.63 5.30 16.85
C SER A 263 7.30 4.67 18.06
N GLN A 264 8.48 5.19 18.43
CA GLN A 264 9.16 4.77 19.64
C GLN A 264 8.32 5.11 20.87
N LYS A 265 7.72 6.30 20.90
CA LYS A 265 6.82 6.71 21.98
C LYS A 265 5.63 5.76 22.12
N ASP A 266 4.96 5.39 21.03
CA ASP A 266 3.82 4.46 21.10
C ASP A 266 4.22 3.05 21.56
N ALA A 267 5.44 2.60 21.24
CA ALA A 267 5.93 1.30 21.65
C ALA A 267 6.13 1.20 23.18
N PHE A 268 6.61 2.28 23.81
CA PHE A 268 6.96 2.32 25.24
C PHE A 268 5.93 3.03 26.14
N THR A 269 4.94 3.72 25.57
CA THR A 269 3.87 4.37 26.35
C THR A 269 2.67 3.45 26.58
N THR A 270 1.95 3.65 27.67
CA THR A 270 0.66 2.99 27.97
C THR A 270 -0.50 3.55 27.14
N ILE A 271 -0.22 4.21 26.01
CA ILE A 271 -1.18 4.73 25.04
C ILE A 271 -0.90 4.02 23.72
N GLY A 272 -1.32 2.76 23.61
CA GLY A 272 -1.11 1.94 22.44
C GLY A 272 -1.89 2.45 21.22
N VAL A 273 -1.39 2.07 20.04
CA VAL A 273 -1.98 2.43 18.75
C VAL A 273 -3.42 1.91 18.66
N ARG A 274 -4.39 2.82 18.63
CA ARG A 274 -5.77 2.53 18.20
C ARG A 274 -5.76 2.33 16.70
N ASP A 275 -5.24 1.22 16.19
CA ASP A 275 -5.56 0.75 14.83
C ASP A 275 -5.08 -0.69 14.65
N PHE A 276 -6.04 -1.63 14.66
CA PHE A 276 -5.89 -2.99 14.12
C PHE A 276 -6.94 -3.28 13.06
#